data_AF-A0A816G752-F1
#
_entry.id   AF-A0A816G752-F1
#
_cell.length_a   1.000
_cell.length_b   1.000
_cell.length_c   1.000
_cell.angle_alpha   90.00
_cell.angle_beta   90.00
_cell.angle_gamma   90.00
#
_symmetry.space_group_name_H-M   'P 1'
#
loop_
_entity.id
_entity.type
_entity.pdbx_description
1 polymer ?
#
loop_
_entity_poly.entity_id
_entity_poly.type
_entity_poly.pdbx_seq_one_letter_code
_entity_poly.pdbx_strand_id
1 'polypeptide(L)'
;MWSYGILLWEIFSYGRCPYPRIPANDVLINLKQGHRMEPPDGCPQEVGDIMRQAWLADPDRRPSFDQVLERLRRISSSIVCS
;
A
#
# COMPACT_ATOMS: atom_id res chain seq x y z
N MET A 1 3.76 0.65 9.85
CA MET A 1 2.88 1.09 8.75
C MET A 1 3.44 0.80 7.37
N TRP A 2 4.71 1.15 7.08
CA TRP A 2 5.33 0.87 5.77
C TRP A 2 5.17 -0.58 5.29
N SER A 3 5.61 -1.55 6.10
CA SER A 3 5.53 -2.98 5.77
C SER A 3 4.08 -3.48 5.63
N TYR A 4 3.12 -2.84 6.30
CA TYR A 4 1.71 -3.17 6.12
C TYR A 4 1.18 -2.70 4.77
N GLY A 5 1.64 -1.54 4.27
CA GLY A 5 1.37 -1.11 2.89
C GLY A 5 1.93 -2.11 1.87
N ILE A 6 3.14 -2.64 2.11
CA ILE A 6 3.72 -3.71 1.27
C ILE A 6 2.84 -4.97 1.31
N LEU A 7 2.43 -5.41 2.51
CA LEU A 7 1.54 -6.56 2.66
C LEU A 7 0.21 -6.37 1.92
N LEU A 8 -0.42 -5.20 2.03
CA LEU A 8 -1.64 -4.91 1.28
C LEU A 8 -1.39 -5.01 -0.22
N TRP A 9 -0.28 -4.47 -0.71
CA TRP A 9 0.09 -4.57 -2.12
C TRP A 9 0.29 -6.03 -2.55
N GLU A 10 0.94 -6.86 -1.73
CA GLU A 10 1.08 -8.30 -1.97
C GLU A 10 -0.28 -9.01 -2.04
N ILE A 11 -1.21 -8.69 -1.14
CA ILE A 11 -2.57 -9.26 -1.15
C ILE A 11 -3.31 -8.89 -2.44
N PHE A 12 -3.36 -7.60 -2.79
CA PHE A 12 -4.13 -7.12 -3.95
C PHE A 12 -3.44 -7.38 -5.30
N SER A 13 -2.15 -7.71 -5.30
CA SER A 13 -1.43 -8.16 -6.48
C SER A 13 -1.45 -9.68 -6.67
N TYR A 14 -2.17 -10.42 -5.82
CA TYR A 14 -2.22 -11.89 -5.81
C TYR A 14 -0.85 -12.54 -5.56
N GLY A 15 -0.07 -11.96 -4.65
CA GLY A 15 1.23 -12.48 -4.21
C GLY A 15 2.39 -12.17 -5.16
N ARG A 16 2.30 -11.11 -5.96
CA ARG A 16 3.45 -10.67 -6.79
C ARG A 16 4.57 -10.13 -5.90
N CYS A 17 5.77 -10.09 -6.47
CA CYS A 17 6.93 -9.50 -5.80
C CYS A 17 6.81 -7.97 -5.78
N PRO A 18 6.95 -7.30 -4.61
CA PRO A 18 6.92 -5.85 -4.51
C PRO A 18 8.07 -5.20 -5.28
N TYR A 19 7.83 -3.98 -5.77
CA TYR A 19 8.72 -3.25 -6.68
C TYR A 19 9.13 -4.09 -7.91
N PRO A 20 8.14 -4.56 -8.70
CA PRO A 20 8.44 -5.34 -9.89
C PRO A 20 9.35 -4.54 -10.81
N ARG A 21 10.36 -5.20 -11.38
CA ARG A 21 11.36 -4.61 -12.30
C ARG A 21 12.40 -3.69 -11.64
N ILE A 22 12.39 -3.53 -10.31
CA ILE A 22 13.47 -2.86 -9.59
C ILE A 22 14.30 -3.94 -8.87
N PRO A 23 15.61 -4.05 -9.14
CA PRO A 23 16.49 -4.92 -8.38
C PRO A 23 16.46 -4.57 -6.90
N ALA A 24 16.49 -5.57 -6.01
CA ALA A 24 16.39 -5.36 -4.56
C ALA A 24 17.43 -4.34 -4.03
N ASN A 25 18.64 -4.33 -4.58
CA ASN A 25 19.71 -3.40 -4.23
C ASN A 25 19.39 -1.94 -4.62
N ASP A 26 18.55 -1.73 -5.63
CA ASP A 26 18.22 -0.41 -6.17
C ASP A 26 16.94 0.17 -5.55
N VAL A 27 16.15 -0.64 -4.83
CA VAL A 27 14.90 -0.18 -4.19
C VAL A 27 15.18 1.00 -3.27
N LEU A 28 16.22 0.94 -2.44
CA LEU A 28 16.54 2.04 -1.52
C LEU A 28 16.88 3.34 -2.25
N ILE A 29 17.56 3.26 -3.40
CA ILE A 29 17.91 4.42 -4.23
C ILE A 29 16.64 5.06 -4.79
N ASN A 30 15.75 4.24 -5.34
CA ASN A 30 14.46 4.69 -5.87
C ASN A 30 13.60 5.36 -4.78
N LEU A 31 13.55 4.76 -3.58
CA LEU A 31 12.82 5.35 -2.45
C LEU A 31 13.35 6.73 -2.04
N LYS A 32 14.69 6.91 -2.05
CA LYS A 32 15.34 8.21 -1.78
C LYS A 32 15.04 9.25 -2.86
N GLN A 33 14.86 8.84 -4.10
CA GLN A 33 14.44 9.70 -5.21
C GLN A 33 12.94 10.04 -5.19
N GLY A 34 12.21 9.55 -4.18
CA GLY A 34 10.78 9.81 -4.04
C GLY A 34 9.88 8.84 -4.81
N HIS A 35 10.46 7.87 -5.53
CA HIS A 35 9.67 6.82 -6.18
C HIS A 35 8.92 6.00 -5.13
N ARG A 36 7.65 5.71 -5.41
CA ARG A 36 6.79 4.85 -4.61
C ARG A 36 6.12 3.86 -5.53
N MET A 37 5.83 2.68 -4.99
CA MET A 37 5.14 1.64 -5.73
C MET A 37 3.71 2.08 -6.03
N GLU A 38 3.24 1.85 -7.26
CA GLU A 38 1.84 2.09 -7.59
C GLU A 38 0.95 0.94 -7.10
N PRO A 39 -0.31 1.23 -6.72
CA PRO A 39 -1.28 0.19 -6.40
C PRO A 39 -1.48 -0.80 -7.56
N PRO A 40 -1.78 -2.07 -7.29
CA PRO A 40 -2.03 -3.06 -8.34
C PRO A 40 -3.28 -2.74 -9.17
N ASP A 41 -3.31 -3.22 -10.42
CA ASP A 41 -4.49 -3.10 -11.28
C ASP A 41 -5.71 -3.79 -10.66
N GLY A 42 -6.87 -3.12 -10.70
CA GLY A 42 -8.11 -3.64 -10.11
C GLY A 42 -8.20 -3.51 -8.58
N CYS A 43 -7.20 -2.92 -7.91
CA CYS A 43 -7.27 -2.60 -6.50
C CYS A 43 -8.30 -1.47 -6.24
N PRO A 44 -9.18 -1.60 -5.23
CA PRO A 44 -10.10 -0.51 -4.86
C PRO A 44 -9.33 0.78 -4.53
N GLN A 45 -9.81 1.92 -5.03
CA GLN A 45 -9.12 3.20 -4.91
C GLN A 45 -8.76 3.54 -3.46
N GLU A 46 -9.69 3.32 -2.53
CA GLU A 46 -9.47 3.60 -1.11
C GLU A 46 -8.32 2.79 -0.51
N VAL A 47 -8.12 1.54 -0.96
CA VAL A 47 -7.00 0.70 -0.53
C VAL A 47 -5.70 1.21 -1.16
N GLY A 48 -5.72 1.58 -2.45
CA GLY A 48 -4.57 2.22 -3.10
C GLY A 48 -4.13 3.49 -2.37
N ASP A 49 -5.07 4.30 -1.88
CA ASP A 49 -4.76 5.49 -1.10
C ASP A 49 -4.17 5.17 0.28
N ILE A 50 -4.64 4.10 0.94
CA ILE A 50 -4.00 3.58 2.16
C ILE A 50 -2.55 3.21 1.88
N MET A 51 -2.29 2.47 0.79
CA MET A 51 -0.94 2.07 0.40
C MET A 51 -0.03 3.29 0.19
N ARG A 52 -0.47 4.27 -0.60
CA ARG A 52 0.30 5.52 -0.86
C ARG A 52 0.61 6.29 0.43
N GLN A 53 -0.38 6.42 1.32
CA GLN A 53 -0.21 7.10 2.60
C GLN A 53 0.73 6.35 3.54
N ALA A 54 0.68 5.02 3.55
CA ALA A 54 1.58 4.17 4.34
C ALA A 54 3.06 4.33 3.92
N TRP A 55 3.31 4.75 2.67
CA TRP A 55 4.64 4.98 2.13
C TRP A 55 5.06 6.45 2.05
N LEU A 56 4.39 7.36 2.76
CA LEU A 56 4.86 8.74 2.86
C LEU A 56 6.28 8.80 3.45
N ALA A 57 7.12 9.69 2.92
CA ALA A 57 8.50 9.86 3.39
C ALA A 57 8.53 10.24 4.88
N ASP A 58 7.69 11.19 5.25
CA ASP A 58 7.46 11.63 6.62
C ASP A 58 6.66 10.55 7.40
N PRO A 59 7.22 9.95 8.46
CA PRO A 59 6.54 8.94 9.27
C PRO A 59 5.33 9.47 10.02
N ASP A 60 5.31 10.75 10.40
CA ASP A 60 4.24 11.33 11.23
C ASP A 60 2.97 11.59 10.40
N ARG A 61 3.12 11.67 9.08
CA ARG A 61 2.00 11.79 8.13
C ARG A 61 1.39 10.45 7.73
N ARG A 62 1.98 9.33 8.15
CA ARG A 62 1.45 8.00 7.86
C ARG A 62 0.25 7.73 8.78
N PRO A 63 -0.81 7.10 8.27
CA PRO A 63 -1.98 6.78 9.09
C PRO A 63 -1.60 5.77 10.16
N SER A 64 -2.29 5.80 11.31
CA SER A 64 -2.14 4.76 12.33
C SER A 64 -2.77 3.46 11.86
N PHE A 65 -2.41 2.35 12.53
CA PHE A 65 -3.01 1.05 12.22
C PHE A 65 -4.54 1.07 12.44
N ASP A 66 -5.01 1.71 13.51
CA ASP A 66 -6.44 1.81 13.82
C ASP A 66 -7.21 2.56 12.73
N GLN A 67 -6.66 3.68 12.23
CA GLN A 67 -7.26 4.45 11.13
C GLN A 67 -7.38 3.60 9.85
N VAL A 68 -6.35 2.81 9.56
CA VAL A 68 -6.36 1.91 8.39
C VAL A 68 -7.36 0.78 8.58
N LEU A 69 -7.42 0.17 9.76
CA LEU A 69 -8.34 -0.91 10.07
C LEU A 69 -9.80 -0.47 9.96
N GLU A 70 -10.13 0.73 10.44
CA GLU A 70 -11.47 1.30 10.30
C GLU A 70 -11.86 1.48 8.83
N ARG A 71 -10.96 2.02 8.01
CA ARG A 71 -11.18 2.19 6.56
C ARG A 71 -11.38 0.84 5.86
N LEU A 72 -10.53 -0.14 6.16
CA LEU A 72 -10.65 -1.48 5.57
C LEU A 72 -11.95 -2.18 5.99
N ARG A 73 -12.42 -1.99 7.23
CA ARG A 73 -13.71 -2.51 7.68
C ARG A 73 -14.86 -1.93 6.84
N ARG A 74 -14.86 -0.61 6.62
CA ARG A 74 -15.85 0.07 5.78
C ARG A 74 -15.89 -0.51 4.36
N ILE A 75 -14.72 -0.75 3.77
CA ILE A 75 -14.58 -1.36 2.43
C ILE A 75 -15.10 -2.81 2.41
N SER A 76 -14.80 -3.59 3.45
CA SER A 76 -15.28 -4.97 3.53
C SER A 76 -16.81 -5.05 3.64
N SER A 77 -17.44 -4.10 4.35
CA SER A 77 -18.89 -4.03 4.47
C SER A 77 -19.59 -3.68 3.15
N SER A 78 -18.96 -2.93 2.26
CA SER A 78 -19.52 -2.61 0.94
C SER A 78 -19.33 -3.74 -0.08
N ILE A 79 -18.29 -4.57 0.06
CA ILE A 79 -18.01 -5.71 -0.84
C ILE A 79 -18.89 -6.93 -0.50
N VAL A 80 -19.28 -7.12 0.76
CA VAL A 80 -20.07 -8.30 1.21
C VAL A 80 -21.58 -8.13 0.98
N CYS A 81 -22.06 -6.92 0.66
CA CYS A 81 -23.47 -6.63 0.38
C CYS A 81 -23.81 -6.49 -1.12
N SER A 82 -22.95 -6.97 -2.03
CA SER A 82 -23.24 -7.01 -3.48
C SER A 82 -23.44 -8.42 -4.00
#